data_AF-A0A1R1B8F4-F1
#
_entry.id   AF-A0A1R1B8F4-F1
#
_cell.length_a   1.000
_cell.length_b   1.000
_cell.length_c   1.000
_cell.angle_alpha   90.00
_cell.angle_beta   90.00
_cell.angle_gamma   90.00
#
_symmetry.space_group_name_H-M   'P 1'
#
loop_
_entity.id
_entity.type
_entity.pdbx_description
1 polymer ?
#
loop_
_entity_poly.entity_id
_entity_poly.type
_entity_poly.pdbx_seq_one_letter_code
_entity_poly.pdbx_strand_id
1 'polypeptide(L)'
;MELFLRKNKYSLIVLAPLIGGWLFNSLMVMLPFSGFLLWTANIGFMLFWFWAGRQFALLPRHNMYSFLLGNMVWLLSFLLYIWQFVLVDEASRNMMLAGLSQYYVLFTIIIGTRVHLMYSGDISSTEIVIIAYVLMLVVFAAGFVYQWLRRKP
;
A
#
# COMPACT_ATOMS: atom_id res chain seq x y z
N MET A 1 -9.75 25.43 -1.42
CA MET A 1 -9.42 24.06 -1.00
C MET A 1 -10.12 23.01 -1.87
N GLU A 2 -11.45 23.04 -2.00
CA GLU A 2 -12.23 21.99 -2.70
C GLU A 2 -11.84 21.79 -4.17
N LEU A 3 -11.58 22.89 -4.90
CA LEU A 3 -11.19 22.84 -6.31
C LEU A 3 -9.85 22.08 -6.54
N PHE A 4 -8.90 22.25 -5.61
CA PHE A 4 -7.60 21.57 -5.66
C PHE A 4 -7.75 20.06 -5.41
N LEU A 5 -8.56 19.68 -4.42
CA LEU A 5 -8.84 18.27 -4.09
C LEU A 5 -9.53 17.55 -5.23
N ARG A 6 -10.49 18.19 -5.91
CA ARG A 6 -11.17 17.61 -7.08
C ARG A 6 -10.19 17.41 -8.25
N LYS A 7 -9.33 18.40 -8.51
CA LYS A 7 -8.36 18.34 -9.62
C LYS A 7 -7.30 17.25 -9.40
N ASN A 8 -6.81 17.09 -8.17
CA ASN A 8 -5.67 16.22 -7.84
C ASN A 8 -6.06 14.91 -7.14
N LYS A 9 -7.36 14.58 -7.11
CA LYS A 9 -7.93 13.43 -6.39
C LYS A 9 -7.12 12.14 -6.55
N TYR A 10 -6.80 11.75 -7.78
CA TYR A 10 -6.12 10.48 -8.07
C TYR A 10 -4.68 10.46 -7.58
N SER A 11 -3.95 11.57 -7.72
CA SER A 11 -2.60 11.70 -7.19
C SER A 11 -2.60 11.58 -5.66
N LEU A 12 -3.57 12.19 -5.00
CA LEU A 12 -3.72 12.10 -3.54
C LEU A 12 -4.03 10.67 -3.09
N ILE A 13 -4.88 9.93 -3.81
CA ILE A 13 -5.20 8.54 -3.50
C ILE A 13 -3.94 7.66 -3.57
N VAL A 14 -3.12 7.80 -4.62
CA VAL A 14 -1.94 6.95 -4.83
C VAL A 14 -0.79 7.31 -3.89
N LEU A 15 -0.73 8.57 -3.43
CA LEU A 15 0.24 9.03 -2.43
C LEU A 15 -0.21 8.80 -0.98
N ALA A 16 -1.50 8.56 -0.74
CA ALA A 16 -2.03 8.39 0.60
C ALA A 16 -1.34 7.27 1.42
N PRO A 17 -0.99 6.09 0.86
CA PRO A 17 -0.27 5.07 1.61
C PRO A 17 1.09 5.56 2.10
N LEU A 18 1.82 6.31 1.27
CA LEU A 18 3.13 6.85 1.63
C LEU A 18 3.03 7.89 2.75
N ILE A 19 2.15 8.89 2.55
CA ILE A 19 1.96 9.99 3.51
C ILE A 19 1.42 9.44 4.83
N GLY A 20 0.39 8.59 4.75
CA GLY A 20 -0.23 7.98 5.90
C GLY A 20 0.72 7.05 6.65
N GLY A 21 1.51 6.24 5.94
CA GLY A 21 2.49 5.34 6.55
C GLY A 21 3.63 6.09 7.23
N TRP A 22 4.16 7.15 6.60
CA TRP A 22 5.16 8.01 7.24
C TRP A 22 4.61 8.68 8.51
N LEU A 23 3.39 9.21 8.45
CA LEU A 23 2.73 9.82 9.60
C LEU A 23 2.48 8.78 10.71
N PHE A 24 1.99 7.60 10.34
CA PHE A 24 1.71 6.52 11.28
C PHE A 24 2.98 6.02 11.97
N ASN A 25 4.06 5.83 11.22
CA ASN A 25 5.37 5.50 11.80
C ASN A 25 5.84 6.56 12.80
N SER A 26 5.70 7.84 12.45
CA SER A 26 6.10 8.95 13.33
C SER A 26 5.26 9.00 14.60
N LEU A 27 3.95 8.78 14.49
CA LEU A 27 3.04 8.75 15.64
C LEU A 27 3.30 7.54 16.54
N MET A 28 3.59 6.37 15.96
CA MET A 28 3.90 5.15 16.72
C MET A 28 5.07 5.31 17.69
N VAL A 29 6.05 6.13 17.34
CA VAL A 29 7.18 6.45 18.21
C VAL A 29 6.77 7.34 19.38
N MET A 30 5.74 8.17 19.21
CA MET A 30 5.35 9.21 20.16
C MET A 30 4.19 8.83 21.08
N LEU A 31 3.32 7.91 20.65
CA LEU A 31 2.08 7.57 21.35
C LEU A 31 2.01 6.06 21.63
N PRO A 32 1.46 5.64 22.79
CA PRO A 32 1.17 4.24 23.03
C PRO A 32 -0.02 3.80 22.16
N PHE A 33 0.23 2.96 21.15
CA PHE A 33 -0.82 2.38 20.32
C PHE A 33 -1.32 1.07 20.93
N SER A 34 -2.65 0.96 21.11
CA SER A 34 -3.26 -0.32 21.46
C SER A 34 -3.33 -1.24 20.23
N GLY A 35 -3.21 -2.56 20.44
CA GLY A 35 -3.33 -3.53 19.35
C GLY A 35 -4.65 -3.40 18.57
N PHE A 36 -5.74 -3.01 19.24
CA PHE A 36 -7.02 -2.72 18.61
C PHE A 36 -6.95 -1.59 17.58
N LEU A 37 -6.26 -0.49 17.91
CA LEU A 37 -6.14 0.66 17.02
C LEU A 37 -5.31 0.33 15.78
N LEU A 38 -4.26 -0.50 15.95
CA LEU A 38 -3.44 -1.00 14.86
C LEU A 38 -4.24 -1.84 13.86
N TRP A 39 -5.04 -2.78 14.37
CA TRP A 39 -5.93 -3.60 13.56
C TRP A 39 -6.97 -2.77 12.82
N THR A 40 -7.57 -1.81 13.51
CA THR A 40 -8.57 -0.90 12.92
C THR A 40 -7.97 -0.10 11.76
N ALA A 41 -6.75 0.42 11.92
CA ALA A 41 -6.05 1.13 10.85
C ALA A 41 -5.76 0.24 9.64
N ASN A 42 -5.32 -1.00 9.86
CA ASN A 42 -5.04 -1.95 8.77
C ASN A 42 -6.32 -2.31 7.99
N ILE A 43 -7.42 -2.64 8.69
CA ILE A 43 -8.70 -2.96 8.05
C ILE A 43 -9.26 -1.74 7.31
N GLY A 44 -9.23 -0.56 7.93
CA GLY A 44 -9.65 0.70 7.31
C GLY A 44 -8.86 0.99 6.04
N PHE A 45 -7.55 0.74 6.07
CA PHE A 45 -6.70 0.87 4.89
C PHE A 45 -7.06 -0.12 3.77
N MET A 46 -7.34 -1.38 4.09
CA MET A 46 -7.78 -2.37 3.07
C MET A 46 -9.09 -1.93 2.40
N LEU A 47 -10.05 -1.39 3.17
CA LEU A 47 -11.29 -0.84 2.61
C LEU A 47 -11.03 0.39 1.75
N PHE A 48 -10.14 1.28 2.19
CA PHE A 48 -9.71 2.45 1.42
C PHE A 48 -9.05 2.04 0.10
N TRP A 49 -8.15 1.05 0.13
CA TRP A 49 -7.39 0.62 -1.04
C TRP A 49 -8.26 -0.15 -2.04
N PHE A 50 -9.24 -0.92 -1.55
CA PHE A 50 -10.30 -1.50 -2.37
C PHE A 50 -11.12 -0.39 -3.05
N TRP A 51 -11.53 0.64 -2.29
CA TRP A 51 -12.24 1.79 -2.84
C TRP A 51 -11.38 2.55 -3.86
N ALA A 52 -10.08 2.70 -3.63
CA ALA A 52 -9.15 3.30 -4.58
C ALA A 52 -9.18 2.55 -5.92
N GLY A 53 -9.08 1.21 -5.89
CA GLY A 53 -9.25 0.35 -7.08
C GLY A 53 -10.53 0.67 -7.85
N ARG A 54 -11.66 0.80 -7.14
CA ARG A 54 -12.94 1.20 -7.76
C ARG A 54 -12.88 2.58 -8.41
N GLN A 55 -12.26 3.57 -7.76
CA GLN A 55 -12.16 4.93 -8.32
C GLN A 55 -11.33 4.95 -9.61
N PHE A 56 -10.22 4.22 -9.66
CA PHE A 56 -9.40 4.12 -10.87
C PHE A 56 -10.12 3.36 -11.98
N ALA A 57 -10.91 2.34 -11.63
CA ALA A 57 -11.78 1.67 -12.59
C ALA A 57 -12.89 2.58 -13.12
N LEU A 58 -13.17 3.75 -12.53
CA LEU A 58 -14.16 4.71 -13.04
C LEU A 58 -13.57 5.79 -13.97
N LEU A 59 -12.26 5.80 -14.20
CA LEU A 59 -11.64 6.72 -15.16
C LEU A 59 -12.12 6.46 -16.59
N PRO A 60 -12.37 7.51 -17.41
CA PRO A 60 -12.81 7.38 -18.80
C PRO A 60 -11.70 6.93 -19.77
N ARG A 61 -10.54 6.51 -19.25
CA ARG A 61 -9.40 6.02 -20.03
C ARG A 61 -9.43 4.50 -20.17
N HIS A 62 -8.57 3.98 -21.06
CA HIS A 62 -8.36 2.54 -21.22
C HIS A 62 -8.08 1.84 -19.87
N ASN A 63 -8.76 0.71 -19.62
CA ASN A 63 -8.74 0.04 -18.31
C ASN A 63 -7.33 -0.28 -17.83
N MET A 64 -6.47 -0.81 -18.71
CA MET A 64 -5.08 -1.12 -18.37
C MET A 64 -4.30 0.13 -17.94
N TYR A 65 -4.52 1.26 -18.61
CA TYR A 65 -3.82 2.50 -18.27
C TYR A 65 -4.27 3.04 -16.91
N SER A 66 -5.57 2.99 -16.62
CA SER A 66 -6.12 3.38 -15.32
C SER A 66 -5.62 2.48 -14.18
N PHE A 67 -5.48 1.17 -14.42
CA PHE A 67 -4.93 0.22 -13.44
C PHE A 67 -3.46 0.53 -13.13
N LEU A 68 -2.64 0.76 -14.17
CA LEU A 68 -1.23 1.11 -14.01
C LEU A 68 -1.05 2.44 -13.28
N LEU A 69 -1.87 3.46 -13.59
CA LEU A 69 -1.83 4.74 -12.89
C LEU A 69 -2.12 4.58 -11.39
N GLY A 70 -3.09 3.74 -11.03
CA GLY A 70 -3.43 3.51 -9.62
C GLY A 70 -2.35 2.77 -8.83
N ASN A 71 -1.49 2.00 -9.51
CA ASN A 71 -0.42 1.22 -8.89
C ASN A 71 0.98 1.76 -9.21
N MET A 72 1.11 2.95 -9.80
CA MET A 72 2.42 3.46 -10.22
C MET A 72 3.36 3.66 -9.04
N VAL A 73 2.91 4.36 -7.98
CA VAL A 73 3.75 4.59 -6.78
C VAL A 73 3.92 3.30 -5.98
N TRP A 74 2.91 2.43 -5.97
CA TRP A 74 3.03 1.07 -5.40
C TRP A 74 4.17 0.30 -6.07
N LEU A 75 4.23 0.29 -7.40
CA LEU A 75 5.25 -0.42 -8.17
C LEU A 75 6.63 0.18 -7.94
N LEU A 76 6.75 1.51 -8.00
CA LEU A 76 8.01 2.21 -7.72
C LEU A 76 8.51 1.91 -6.31
N SER A 77 7.62 1.96 -5.33
CA SER A 77 7.93 1.63 -3.93
C SER A 77 8.36 0.17 -3.77
N PHE A 78 7.67 -0.77 -4.43
CA PHE A 78 8.02 -2.18 -4.38
C PHE A 78 9.39 -2.46 -5.00
N LEU A 79 9.68 -1.88 -6.17
CA LEU A 79 10.99 -2.01 -6.81
C LEU A 79 12.10 -1.40 -5.94
N LEU A 80 11.83 -0.27 -5.30
CA LEU A 80 12.76 0.33 -4.33
C LEU A 80 13.00 -0.59 -3.13
N TYR A 81 11.96 -1.26 -2.64
CA TYR A 81 12.07 -2.24 -1.56
C TYR A 81 12.96 -3.42 -1.97
N ILE A 82 12.68 -4.04 -3.13
CA ILE A 82 13.49 -5.15 -3.66
C ILE A 82 14.94 -4.73 -3.82
N TRP A 83 15.19 -3.54 -4.36
CA TRP A 83 16.55 -3.04 -4.49
C TRP A 83 17.25 -2.90 -3.14
N GLN A 84 16.62 -2.28 -2.14
CA GLN A 84 17.26 -2.02 -0.85
C GLN A 84 17.37 -3.27 0.05
N PHE A 85 16.43 -4.20 -0.01
CA PHE A 85 16.37 -5.32 0.95
C PHE A 85 16.76 -6.68 0.37
N VAL A 86 16.70 -6.84 -0.96
CA VAL A 86 17.01 -8.12 -1.63
C VAL A 86 18.32 -8.06 -2.41
N LEU A 87 18.59 -6.94 -3.09
CA LEU A 87 19.75 -6.83 -3.98
C LEU A 87 20.98 -6.18 -3.35
N VAL A 88 20.79 -5.35 -2.32
CA VAL A 88 21.86 -4.60 -1.66
C VAL A 88 22.16 -5.19 -0.29
N ASP A 89 23.46 -5.38 -0.01
CA ASP A 89 23.95 -5.81 1.29
C ASP A 89 23.60 -4.82 2.39
N GLU A 90 23.39 -5.33 3.61
CA GLU A 90 22.89 -4.54 4.73
C GLU A 90 23.73 -3.29 5.03
N ALA A 91 25.05 -3.41 4.92
CA ALA A 91 26.01 -2.32 5.14
C ALA A 91 25.93 -1.19 4.09
N SER A 92 25.37 -1.48 2.90
CA SER A 92 25.27 -0.54 1.79
C SER A 92 23.86 0.04 1.61
N ARG A 93 22.91 -0.31 2.51
CA ARG A 93 21.53 0.15 2.44
C ARG A 93 21.43 1.64 2.72
N ASN A 94 20.68 2.35 1.89
CA ASN A 94 20.27 3.70 2.20
C ASN A 94 19.00 3.66 3.06
N MET A 95 19.14 3.93 4.36
CA MET A 95 18.06 3.83 5.33
C MET A 95 16.86 4.75 5.00
N MET A 96 17.08 5.89 4.35
CA MET A 96 16.00 6.77 3.92
C MET A 96 15.17 6.14 2.80
N LEU A 97 15.83 5.60 1.76
CA LEU A 97 15.15 4.94 0.64
C LEU A 97 14.46 3.65 1.10
N ALA A 98 15.12 2.89 1.97
CA ALA A 98 14.59 1.71 2.61
C ALA A 98 13.30 2.03 3.40
N GLY A 99 13.33 3.07 4.25
CA GLY A 99 12.16 3.52 4.99
C GLY A 99 11.02 3.99 4.08
N LEU A 100 11.31 4.77 3.04
CA LEU A 100 10.30 5.24 2.08
C LEU A 100 9.54 4.09 1.41
N SER A 101 10.24 3.01 1.06
CA SER A 101 9.60 1.83 0.50
C SER A 101 8.65 1.18 1.52
N GLN A 102 9.13 0.93 2.74
CA GLN A 102 8.34 0.28 3.80
C GLN A 102 7.14 1.11 4.27
N TYR A 103 7.25 2.44 4.33
CA TYR A 103 6.14 3.30 4.73
C TYR A 103 4.93 3.13 3.81
N TYR A 104 5.14 2.87 2.52
CA TYR A 104 4.04 2.70 1.57
C TYR A 104 3.09 1.54 1.92
N VAL A 105 3.62 0.48 2.53
CA VAL A 105 2.87 -0.75 2.83
C VAL A 105 2.57 -0.93 4.31
N LEU A 106 2.93 0.05 5.15
CA LEU A 106 2.92 -0.06 6.60
C LEU A 106 1.54 -0.47 7.16
N PHE A 107 0.45 0.05 6.59
CA PHE A 107 -0.92 -0.31 6.98
C PHE A 107 -1.40 -1.68 6.49
N THR A 108 -0.53 -2.48 5.87
CA THR A 108 -0.83 -3.86 5.45
C THR A 108 0.11 -4.86 6.14
N ILE A 109 1.14 -4.39 6.85
CA ILE A 109 2.17 -5.24 7.46
C ILE A 109 1.57 -6.23 8.46
N ILE A 110 0.61 -5.84 9.30
CA ILE A 110 0.05 -6.76 10.30
C ILE A 110 -0.67 -7.93 9.62
N ILE A 111 -1.41 -7.65 8.54
CA ILE A 111 -2.08 -8.69 7.76
C ILE A 111 -1.03 -9.57 7.07
N GLY A 112 0.02 -8.97 6.50
CA GLY A 112 1.16 -9.69 5.93
C GLY A 112 1.84 -10.63 6.93
N THR A 113 2.07 -10.17 8.17
CA THR A 113 2.63 -10.97 9.26
C THR A 113 1.73 -12.16 9.56
N ARG A 114 0.41 -11.97 9.64
CA ARG A 114 -0.53 -13.08 9.89
C ARG A 114 -0.52 -14.10 8.77
N VAL A 115 -0.44 -13.67 7.51
CA VAL A 115 -0.34 -14.57 6.37
C VAL A 115 0.98 -15.35 6.39
N HIS A 116 2.11 -14.71 6.68
CA HIS A 116 3.40 -15.38 6.82
C HIS A 116 3.39 -16.46 7.91
N LEU A 117 2.85 -16.13 9.09
CA LEU A 117 2.75 -17.05 10.23
C LEU A 117 1.80 -18.24 10.00
N MET A 118 0.96 -18.22 8.96
CA MET A 118 0.09 -19.37 8.63
C MET A 118 0.87 -20.53 8.00
N TYR A 119 2.02 -20.26 7.38
CA TYR A 119 2.81 -21.29 6.71
C TYR A 119 4.27 -21.34 7.17
N SER A 120 4.78 -20.31 7.84
CA SER A 120 6.13 -20.29 8.40
C SER A 120 6.13 -20.35 9.93
N GLY A 121 7.13 -21.05 10.48
CA GLY A 121 7.39 -21.12 11.92
C GLY A 121 8.37 -20.05 12.41
N ASP A 122 9.00 -19.30 11.52
CA ASP A 122 9.93 -18.21 11.80
C ASP A 122 9.33 -16.84 11.41
N ILE A 123 10.10 -15.77 11.64
CA ILE A 123 9.72 -14.40 11.30
C ILE A 123 10.74 -13.85 10.31
N SER A 124 10.35 -13.79 9.03
CA SER A 124 11.11 -13.14 7.97
C SER A 124 10.50 -11.79 7.63
N SER A 125 11.19 -10.70 8.02
CA SER A 125 10.74 -9.33 7.72
C SER A 125 10.61 -9.06 6.22
N THR A 126 11.53 -9.63 5.43
CA THR A 126 11.52 -9.48 3.97
C THR A 126 10.29 -10.12 3.34
N GLU A 127 9.95 -11.35 3.73
CA GLU A 127 8.77 -12.04 3.21
C GLU A 127 7.49 -11.33 3.64
N ILE A 128 7.39 -10.90 4.90
CA ILE A 128 6.22 -10.19 5.42
C ILE A 128 5.94 -8.93 4.60
N VAL A 129 6.98 -8.14 4.28
CA VAL A 129 6.82 -6.92 3.49
C VAL A 129 6.42 -7.23 2.05
N ILE A 130 7.04 -8.24 1.42
CA ILE A 130 6.66 -8.68 0.06
C ILE A 130 5.19 -9.12 0.03
N ILE A 131 4.75 -9.93 1.00
CA ILE A 131 3.36 -10.34 1.15
C ILE A 131 2.45 -9.12 1.30
N ALA A 132 2.83 -8.12 2.08
CA ALA A 132 2.05 -6.88 2.24
C ALA A 132 1.89 -6.12 0.91
N TYR A 133 2.95 -6.02 0.08
CA TYR A 133 2.84 -5.45 -1.26
C TYR A 133 1.87 -6.25 -2.14
N VAL A 134 1.96 -7.58 -2.12
CA VAL A 134 1.07 -8.45 -2.90
C VAL A 134 -0.38 -8.31 -2.44
N LEU A 135 -0.64 -8.28 -1.14
CA LEU A 135 -1.97 -8.06 -0.58
C LEU A 135 -2.55 -6.71 -1.01
N MET A 136 -1.76 -5.64 -0.99
CA MET A 136 -2.18 -4.33 -1.51
C MET A 136 -2.59 -4.42 -2.98
N LEU A 137 -1.80 -5.08 -3.82
CA LEU A 137 -2.12 -5.26 -5.23
C LEU A 137 -3.42 -6.04 -5.43
N VAL A 138 -3.59 -7.15 -4.70
CA VAL A 138 -4.80 -7.98 -4.76
C VAL A 138 -6.04 -7.19 -4.35
N VAL A 139 -5.97 -6.43 -3.26
CA VAL A 139 -7.10 -5.61 -2.78
C VAL A 139 -7.45 -4.50 -3.76
N PHE A 140 -6.46 -3.81 -4.33
CA PHE A 140 -6.69 -2.83 -5.38
C PHE A 140 -7.35 -3.48 -6.59
N ALA A 141 -6.80 -4.61 -7.06
CA ALA A 141 -7.30 -5.32 -8.22
C ALA A 141 -8.73 -5.83 -8.03
N ALA A 142 -9.05 -6.36 -6.85
CA ALA A 142 -10.41 -6.76 -6.49
C ALA A 142 -11.39 -5.57 -6.60
N GLY A 143 -11.01 -4.40 -6.05
CA GLY A 143 -11.81 -3.18 -6.17
C GLY A 143 -11.97 -2.71 -7.61
N PHE A 144 -10.88 -2.76 -8.38
CA PHE A 144 -10.88 -2.37 -9.79
C PHE A 144 -11.80 -3.27 -10.63
N VAL A 145 -11.62 -4.59 -10.52
CA VAL A 145 -12.43 -5.58 -11.26
C VAL A 145 -13.89 -5.51 -10.84
N TYR A 146 -14.19 -5.40 -9.54
CA TYR A 146 -15.56 -5.26 -9.04
C TYR A 146 -16.30 -4.09 -9.68
N GLN A 147 -15.64 -2.94 -9.82
CA GLN A 147 -16.25 -1.76 -10.42
C GLN A 147 -16.27 -1.83 -11.95
N TRP A 148 -15.27 -2.43 -12.56
CA TRP A 148 -15.23 -2.67 -14.00
C TRP A 148 -16.39 -3.56 -14.45
N LEU A 149 -16.67 -4.66 -13.76
CA LEU A 149 -17.80 -5.56 -14.06
C LEU A 149 -19.17 -4.88 -13.87
N ARG A 150 -19.25 -3.86 -13.01
CA ARG A 150 -20.49 -3.09 -12.74
C ARG A 150 -20.70 -1.92 -13.69
N ARG A 151 -19.72 -1.57 -14.51
CA ARG A 151 -19.92 -0.66 -15.64
C ARG A 151 -20.71 -1.43 -16.69
N LYS A 152 -22.04 -1.45 -16.55
CA LYS A 152 -22.90 -1.80 -17.67
C LYS A 152 -22.60 -0.82 -18.82
N PRO A 153 -22.57 -1.29 -20.08
CA PRO A 153 -22.52 -0.39 -21.23
C PRO A 153 -23.70 0.59 -21.20
#